data_AF-A0A6I2XWM6-F1
#
_entry.id   AF-A0A6I2XWM6-F1
#
_cell.length_a   1.000
_cell.length_b   1.000
_cell.length_c   1.000
_cell.angle_alpha   90.00
_cell.angle_beta   90.00
_cell.angle_gamma   90.00
#
_symmetry.space_group_name_H-M   'P 1'
#
loop_
_entity.id
_entity.type
_entity.pdbx_description
1 polymer ?
#
loop_
_entity_poly.entity_id
_entity_poly.type
_entity_poly.pdbx_seq_one_letter_code
_entity_poly.pdbx_strand_id
1 'polypeptide(L)'
;MVDPSSEPIPWVYSDSPGVLMWTWLTEHFIARVTGTEVDGLEDRRIRSYAWDLSDLMRTSQGMPRLLINGMSASFEDADALIREHVGKCYDPRLGYQAYAGKHAFTFALASGIQADVRDMIGTRCTVTVLLPDRSHEVVVGDLSVHNYKWRLRDGEQILEVTPEHVVSIVNRSAAAQRATEVVDAVSYSGIGRIYRSERTTGCTGTPGYMVGTVDHAGVSRCPVHEASVREDLLR
;
A
#
# COMPACT_ATOMS: atom_id res chain seq x y z
N MET A 1 2.20 -5.53 -19.68
CA MET A 1 1.19 -4.46 -19.90
C MET A 1 1.45 -3.35 -18.91
N VAL A 2 1.89 -2.18 -19.41
CA VAL A 2 2.16 -0.98 -18.60
C VAL A 2 0.87 -0.54 -17.94
N ASP A 3 0.93 -0.28 -16.63
CA ASP A 3 -0.19 0.24 -15.85
C ASP A 3 -0.56 1.63 -16.39
N PRO A 4 -1.81 1.87 -16.86
CA PRO A 4 -2.22 3.15 -17.44
C PRO A 4 -2.16 4.32 -16.44
N SER A 5 -1.94 4.04 -15.15
CA SER A 5 -1.75 5.06 -14.11
C SER A 5 -0.31 5.57 -13.97
N SER A 6 0.67 4.99 -14.68
CA SER A 6 2.08 5.38 -14.60
C SER A 6 2.50 6.31 -15.74
N GLU A 7 3.28 7.34 -15.43
CA GLU A 7 3.85 8.26 -16.42
C GLU A 7 4.87 7.54 -17.32
N PRO A 8 5.01 7.92 -18.60
CA PRO A 8 6.04 7.39 -19.47
C PRO A 8 7.43 7.77 -18.94
N ILE A 9 8.35 6.80 -18.87
CA ILE A 9 9.75 7.09 -18.54
C ILE A 9 10.36 7.93 -19.67
N PRO A 10 11.13 8.99 -19.35
CA PRO A 10 11.85 9.80 -20.34
C PRO A 10 13.10 9.06 -20.87
N TRP A 11 12.88 7.96 -21.59
CA TRP A 11 13.96 7.17 -22.21
C TRP A 11 14.65 7.98 -23.31
N VAL A 12 15.96 8.13 -23.21
CA VAL A 12 16.83 8.62 -24.29
C VAL A 12 17.26 7.44 -25.13
N TYR A 13 16.85 7.43 -26.38
CA TYR A 13 17.19 6.40 -27.35
C TYR A 13 18.50 6.74 -28.07
N SER A 14 19.40 5.76 -28.15
CA SER A 14 20.66 5.83 -28.90
C SER A 14 20.77 4.64 -29.83
N ASP A 15 21.02 4.94 -31.09
CA ASP A 15 21.16 3.98 -32.17
C ASP A 15 22.49 4.22 -32.88
N SER A 16 23.47 3.39 -32.58
CA SER A 16 24.79 3.44 -33.20
C SER A 16 25.17 2.05 -33.68
N PRO A 17 26.05 1.92 -34.68
CA PRO A 17 26.47 0.60 -35.16
C PRO A 17 26.95 -0.29 -34.01
N GLY A 18 26.25 -1.40 -33.77
CA GLY A 18 26.54 -2.35 -32.70
C GLY A 18 26.03 -1.97 -31.30
N VAL A 19 25.36 -0.83 -31.13
CA VAL A 19 24.79 -0.39 -29.85
C VAL A 19 23.39 0.18 -30.05
N LEU A 20 22.40 -0.61 -29.64
CA LEU A 20 21.00 -0.21 -29.53
C LEU A 20 20.65 -0.05 -28.05
N MET A 21 20.43 1.18 -27.58
CA MET A 21 20.30 1.45 -26.16
C MET A 21 19.24 2.50 -25.83
N TRP A 22 18.50 2.26 -24.76
CA TRP A 22 17.63 3.23 -24.10
C TRP A 22 18.22 3.56 -22.74
N THR A 23 18.34 4.84 -22.42
CA THR A 23 18.91 5.31 -21.16
C THR A 23 17.94 6.24 -20.44
N TRP A 24 17.68 5.97 -19.16
CA TRP A 24 17.00 6.87 -18.26
C TRP A 24 18.01 7.37 -17.23
N LEU A 25 18.49 8.58 -17.43
CA LEU A 25 19.47 9.23 -16.58
C LEU A 25 18.77 10.27 -15.69
N THR A 26 19.06 10.22 -14.41
CA THR A 26 18.60 11.19 -13.42
C THR A 26 19.77 11.68 -12.58
N GLU A 27 19.53 12.59 -11.64
CA GLU A 27 20.53 12.97 -10.64
C GLU A 27 20.91 11.80 -9.70
N HIS A 28 19.98 10.85 -9.51
CA HIS A 28 20.09 9.82 -8.46
C HIS A 28 20.51 8.45 -8.99
N PHE A 29 20.19 8.15 -10.25
CA PHE A 29 20.45 6.85 -10.85
C PHE A 29 20.55 6.91 -12.37
N ILE A 30 21.11 5.85 -12.94
CA ILE A 30 21.06 5.56 -14.37
C ILE A 30 20.45 4.18 -14.58
N ALA A 31 19.43 4.09 -15.43
CA ALA A 31 18.89 2.84 -15.93
C ALA A 31 19.18 2.71 -17.43
N ARG A 32 19.54 1.51 -17.87
CA ARG A 32 19.82 1.24 -19.29
C ARG A 32 19.13 -0.04 -19.72
N VAL A 33 18.66 -0.03 -20.96
CA VAL A 33 18.21 -1.22 -21.68
C VAL A 33 19.01 -1.27 -22.98
N THR A 34 19.66 -2.40 -23.26
CA THR A 34 20.45 -2.63 -24.46
C THR A 34 19.80 -3.76 -25.27
N GLY A 35 19.41 -3.46 -26.50
CA GLY A 35 18.90 -4.45 -27.45
C GLY A 35 20.03 -5.21 -28.12
N THR A 36 19.97 -6.54 -28.10
CA THR A 36 20.85 -7.40 -28.89
C THR A 36 20.16 -7.79 -30.18
N GLU A 37 20.74 -7.43 -31.32
CA GLU A 37 20.18 -7.71 -32.64
C GLU A 37 20.46 -9.15 -33.08
N VAL A 38 19.64 -9.61 -34.03
CA VAL A 38 19.88 -10.83 -34.78
C VAL A 38 20.62 -10.46 -36.07
N ASP A 39 21.85 -10.95 -36.22
CA ASP A 39 22.64 -10.74 -37.42
C ASP A 39 21.99 -11.40 -38.65
N GLY A 40 22.14 -10.78 -39.82
CA GLY A 40 21.83 -11.41 -41.11
C GLY A 40 20.36 -11.36 -41.56
N LEU A 41 19.53 -10.50 -40.97
CA LEU A 41 18.16 -10.23 -41.42
C LEU A 41 18.10 -8.89 -42.18
N GLU A 42 17.26 -8.82 -43.22
CA GLU A 42 16.96 -7.57 -43.94
C GLU A 42 16.19 -6.58 -43.06
N ASP A 43 15.33 -7.10 -42.18
CA ASP A 43 14.61 -6.33 -41.15
C ASP A 43 15.32 -6.42 -39.80
N ARG A 44 15.49 -5.26 -39.15
CA ARG A 44 16.08 -5.17 -37.83
C ARG A 44 15.21 -5.90 -36.80
N ARG A 45 15.72 -6.98 -36.22
CA ARG A 45 15.04 -7.74 -35.17
C ARG A 45 15.91 -7.85 -33.93
N ILE A 46 15.33 -7.50 -32.78
CA ILE A 46 15.99 -7.59 -31.47
C ILE A 46 15.64 -8.95 -30.86
N ARG A 47 16.66 -9.71 -30.47
CA ARG A 47 16.53 -11.04 -29.85
C ARG A 47 16.24 -10.95 -28.35
N SER A 48 16.89 -10.01 -27.69
CA SER A 48 16.92 -9.92 -26.24
C SER A 48 17.28 -8.52 -25.78
N TYR A 49 16.81 -8.18 -24.58
CA TYR A 49 17.04 -6.90 -23.95
C TYR A 49 17.81 -7.12 -22.65
N ALA A 50 19.09 -6.76 -22.65
CA ALA A 50 19.87 -6.68 -21.42
C ALA A 50 19.51 -5.38 -20.71
N TRP A 51 19.41 -5.38 -19.39
CA TRP A 51 19.09 -4.16 -18.66
C TRP A 51 19.84 -4.06 -17.34
N ASP A 52 20.10 -2.83 -16.90
CA ASP A 52 20.74 -2.54 -15.61
C ASP A 52 20.21 -1.25 -14.99
N LEU A 53 20.26 -1.21 -13.66
CA LEU A 53 19.98 -0.03 -12.84
C LEU A 53 21.18 0.19 -11.92
N SER A 54 21.75 1.39 -11.98
CA SER A 54 22.92 1.78 -11.19
C SER A 54 22.64 3.06 -10.39
N ASP A 55 23.10 3.10 -9.15
CA ASP A 55 22.98 4.21 -8.20
C ASP A 55 24.12 5.22 -8.43
N LEU A 56 23.74 6.50 -8.57
CA LEU A 56 24.68 7.63 -8.70
C LEU A 56 24.95 8.33 -7.36
N MET A 57 24.09 8.12 -6.36
CA MET A 57 24.22 8.72 -5.03
C MET A 57 25.25 7.98 -4.18
N ARG A 58 25.31 6.65 -4.30
CA ARG A 58 26.26 5.80 -3.56
C ARG A 58 27.24 5.16 -4.52
N THR A 59 28.21 5.95 -4.98
CA THR A 59 29.24 5.47 -5.91
C THR A 59 30.11 4.38 -5.30
N SER A 60 30.56 3.44 -6.13
CA SER A 60 31.62 2.48 -5.79
C SER A 60 32.90 2.90 -6.52
N GLN A 61 33.94 3.29 -5.79
CA GLN A 61 35.22 3.72 -6.36
C GLN A 61 35.09 4.89 -7.37
N GLY A 62 34.18 5.83 -7.12
CA GLY A 62 33.91 6.97 -8.00
C GLY A 62 33.09 6.63 -9.25
N MET A 63 32.67 5.38 -9.41
CA MET A 63 31.79 4.93 -10.49
C MET A 63 30.36 4.68 -9.99
N PRO A 64 29.34 4.77 -10.87
CA PRO A 64 27.98 4.35 -10.54
C PRO A 64 27.98 2.94 -9.99
N ARG A 65 27.29 2.73 -8.86
CA ARG A 65 27.20 1.40 -8.24
C ARG A 65 26.05 0.63 -8.88
N LEU A 66 26.36 -0.52 -9.48
CA LEU A 66 25.33 -1.43 -9.98
C LEU A 66 24.42 -1.89 -8.83
N LEU A 67 23.11 -1.64 -8.95
CA LEU A 67 22.11 -2.12 -8.01
C LEU A 67 21.57 -3.48 -8.45
N ILE A 68 21.17 -3.57 -9.72
CA ILE A 68 20.65 -4.80 -10.32
C ILE A 68 20.86 -4.78 -11.84
N ASN A 69 20.92 -5.96 -12.43
CA ASN A 69 20.83 -6.17 -13.87
C ASN A 69 20.03 -7.45 -14.19
N GLY A 70 19.67 -7.60 -15.46
CA GLY A 70 18.95 -8.75 -15.94
C GLY A 70 18.84 -8.84 -17.45
N MET A 71 18.08 -9.83 -17.90
CA MET A 71 17.75 -10.08 -19.30
C MET A 71 16.24 -10.22 -19.43
N SER A 72 15.68 -9.64 -20.48
CA SER A 72 14.26 -9.70 -20.80
C SER A 72 14.04 -10.08 -22.26
N ALA A 73 12.91 -10.73 -22.55
CA ALA A 73 12.51 -11.08 -23.91
C ALA A 73 11.97 -9.87 -24.70
N SER A 74 11.46 -8.85 -23.99
CA SER A 74 10.90 -7.63 -24.57
C SER A 74 11.43 -6.37 -23.86
N PHE A 75 11.31 -5.22 -24.55
CA PHE A 75 11.62 -3.92 -23.95
C PHE A 75 10.64 -3.61 -22.82
N GLU A 76 9.36 -3.93 -23.02
CA GLU A 76 8.28 -3.69 -22.07
C GLU A 76 8.47 -4.44 -20.76
N ASP A 77 9.02 -5.66 -20.80
CA ASP A 77 9.34 -6.42 -19.60
C ASP A 77 10.55 -5.82 -18.86
N ALA A 78 11.58 -5.41 -19.59
CA ALA A 78 12.72 -4.69 -19.00
C ALA A 78 12.29 -3.37 -18.35
N ASP A 79 11.48 -2.58 -19.05
CA ASP A 79 10.89 -1.32 -18.58
C ASP A 79 10.07 -1.54 -17.29
N ALA A 80 9.19 -2.55 -17.26
CA ALA A 80 8.40 -2.89 -16.08
C ALA A 80 9.26 -3.27 -14.88
N LEU A 81 10.31 -4.07 -15.09
CA LEU A 81 11.24 -4.48 -14.03
C LEU A 81 12.03 -3.27 -13.49
N ILE A 82 12.53 -2.40 -14.36
CA ILE A 82 13.23 -1.18 -13.95
C ILE A 82 12.31 -0.27 -13.14
N ARG A 83 11.07 -0.04 -13.60
CA ARG A 83 10.07 0.77 -12.88
C ARG A 83 9.80 0.23 -11.48
N GLU A 84 9.66 -1.09 -11.36
CA GLU A 84 9.46 -1.73 -10.07
C GLU A 84 10.63 -1.44 -9.12
N HIS A 85 11.87 -1.62 -9.62
CA HIS A 85 13.07 -1.43 -8.80
C HIS A 85 13.25 0.03 -8.39
N VAL A 86 13.04 0.97 -9.32
CA VAL A 86 13.10 2.41 -9.02
C VAL A 86 12.05 2.76 -7.95
N GLY A 87 10.80 2.30 -8.12
CA GLY A 87 9.73 2.56 -7.17
C GLY A 87 9.94 1.96 -5.77
N LYS A 88 10.65 0.83 -5.67
CA LYS A 88 10.98 0.17 -4.38
C LYS A 88 12.23 0.73 -3.70
N CYS A 89 13.22 1.20 -4.46
CA CYS A 89 14.53 1.58 -3.93
C CYS A 89 14.62 3.06 -3.54
N TYR A 90 13.95 3.96 -4.25
CA TYR A 90 14.09 5.39 -4.06
C TYR A 90 12.99 5.99 -3.19
N ASP A 91 13.33 7.03 -2.41
CA ASP A 91 12.38 7.73 -1.54
C ASP A 91 11.26 8.37 -2.38
N PRO A 92 9.98 8.20 -2.00
CA PRO A 92 8.85 8.81 -2.70
C PRO A 92 8.97 10.32 -2.95
N ARG A 93 9.65 11.05 -2.07
CA ARG A 93 9.85 12.50 -2.18
C ARG A 93 10.70 12.93 -3.37
N LEU A 94 11.45 12.01 -3.97
CA LEU A 94 12.23 12.26 -5.19
C LEU A 94 11.35 12.29 -6.45
N GLY A 95 10.04 12.02 -6.33
CA GLY A 95 9.08 12.14 -7.44
C GLY A 95 9.02 10.92 -8.36
N TYR A 96 9.89 9.92 -8.19
CA TYR A 96 9.95 8.76 -9.08
C TYR A 96 8.76 7.80 -8.97
N GLN A 97 7.90 7.96 -7.96
CA GLN A 97 6.66 7.17 -7.85
C GLN A 97 5.73 7.36 -9.04
N ALA A 98 5.75 8.51 -9.71
CA ALA A 98 4.94 8.76 -10.89
C ALA A 98 5.25 7.76 -12.04
N TYR A 99 6.49 7.28 -12.11
CA TYR A 99 6.92 6.29 -13.11
C TYR A 99 6.77 4.83 -12.63
N ALA A 100 6.52 4.62 -11.33
CA ALA A 100 6.48 3.30 -10.73
C ALA A 100 5.22 2.53 -11.18
N GLY A 101 5.42 1.33 -11.76
CA GLY A 101 4.30 0.45 -12.11
C GLY A 101 3.66 -0.18 -10.88
N LYS A 102 2.48 -0.81 -11.06
CA LYS A 102 1.76 -1.57 -9.99
C LYS A 102 2.64 -2.49 -9.15
N HIS A 103 3.64 -3.12 -9.76
CA HIS A 103 4.52 -4.07 -9.08
C HIS A 103 5.46 -3.42 -8.05
N ALA A 104 5.72 -2.11 -8.14
CA ALA A 104 6.56 -1.40 -7.17
C ALA A 104 5.99 -1.46 -5.75
N PHE A 105 4.68 -1.60 -5.61
CA PHE A 105 4.00 -1.62 -4.30
C PHE A 105 3.30 -2.94 -4.02
N THR A 106 3.43 -3.92 -4.92
CA THR A 106 2.92 -5.27 -4.71
C THR A 106 4.01 -6.17 -4.16
N PHE A 107 3.70 -6.90 -3.08
CA PHE A 107 4.62 -7.81 -2.40
C PHE A 107 3.98 -9.16 -2.15
N ALA A 108 4.77 -10.23 -2.26
CA ALA A 108 4.40 -11.55 -1.78
C ALA A 108 4.52 -11.58 -0.25
N LEU A 109 3.44 -11.97 0.42
CA LEU A 109 3.39 -12.17 1.87
C LEU A 109 3.74 -13.63 2.24
N ALA A 110 4.01 -13.88 3.53
CA ALA A 110 4.25 -15.23 4.06
C ALA A 110 3.08 -16.20 3.80
N SER A 111 1.87 -15.66 3.67
CA SER A 111 0.66 -16.41 3.32
C SER A 111 0.58 -16.82 1.84
N GLY A 112 1.51 -16.36 1.00
CA GLY A 112 1.47 -16.51 -0.46
C GLY A 112 0.58 -15.50 -1.18
N ILE A 113 -0.11 -14.63 -0.43
CA ILE A 113 -0.98 -13.57 -0.99
C ILE A 113 -0.10 -12.45 -1.56
N GLN A 114 -0.47 -11.93 -2.73
CA GLN A 114 0.08 -10.69 -3.26
C GLN A 114 -0.68 -9.50 -2.68
N ALA A 115 0.00 -8.65 -1.91
CA ALA A 115 -0.57 -7.47 -1.30
C ALA A 115 -0.03 -6.20 -1.98
N ASP A 116 -0.92 -5.41 -2.57
CA ASP A 116 -0.62 -4.05 -3.00
C ASP A 116 -0.81 -3.09 -1.82
N VAL A 117 0.26 -2.38 -1.45
CA VAL A 117 0.29 -1.46 -0.32
C VAL A 117 0.34 0.01 -0.74
N ARG A 118 0.14 0.33 -2.03
CA ARG A 118 0.21 1.71 -2.54
C ARG A 118 -0.62 2.69 -1.71
N ASP A 119 -1.87 2.36 -1.43
CA ASP A 119 -2.81 3.22 -0.67
C ASP A 119 -2.56 3.20 0.85
N MET A 120 -1.63 2.37 1.31
CA MET A 120 -1.26 2.26 2.73
C MET A 120 0.00 3.08 3.06
N ILE A 121 0.80 3.46 2.06
CA ILE A 121 2.01 4.26 2.25
C ILE A 121 1.66 5.62 2.87
N GLY A 122 2.39 6.00 3.90
CA GLY A 122 2.17 7.23 4.67
C GLY A 122 1.01 7.16 5.66
N THR A 123 0.29 6.04 5.73
CA THR A 123 -0.80 5.83 6.69
C THR A 123 -0.36 4.95 7.85
N ARG A 124 -1.07 5.04 8.98
CA ARG A 124 -0.80 4.20 10.14
C ARG A 124 -1.36 2.80 9.88
N CYS A 125 -0.49 1.80 9.86
CA CYS A 125 -0.83 0.41 9.59
C CYS A 125 -0.56 -0.49 10.80
N THR A 126 -1.25 -1.62 10.85
CA THR A 126 -0.95 -2.75 11.73
C THR A 126 -0.47 -3.90 10.86
N VAL A 127 0.73 -4.41 11.14
CA VAL A 127 1.40 -5.47 10.39
C VAL A 127 1.62 -6.65 11.32
N THR A 128 1.18 -7.84 10.90
CA THR A 128 1.42 -9.09 11.62
C THR A 128 2.60 -9.81 10.98
N VAL A 129 3.67 -10.03 11.74
CA VAL A 129 4.93 -10.63 11.28
C VAL A 129 5.07 -12.04 11.84
N LEU A 130 5.48 -12.99 11.01
CA LEU A 130 5.85 -14.35 11.38
C LEU A 130 7.33 -14.36 11.80
N LEU A 131 7.58 -14.78 13.03
CA LEU A 131 8.92 -14.92 13.60
C LEU A 131 9.51 -16.31 13.28
N PRO A 132 10.85 -16.49 13.39
CA PRO A 132 11.50 -17.77 13.08
C PRO A 132 11.03 -18.96 13.93
N ASP A 133 10.56 -18.71 15.15
CA ASP A 133 9.99 -19.70 16.05
C ASP A 133 8.53 -20.05 15.75
N ARG A 134 7.98 -19.53 14.64
CA ARG A 134 6.58 -19.62 14.21
C ARG A 134 5.59 -18.85 15.09
N SER A 135 6.07 -18.07 16.05
CA SER A 135 5.22 -17.12 16.76
C SER A 135 4.92 -15.91 15.88
N HIS A 136 3.89 -15.16 16.24
CA HIS A 136 3.48 -13.96 15.52
C HIS A 136 3.72 -12.72 16.38
N GLU A 137 4.22 -11.66 15.78
CA GLU A 137 4.37 -10.35 16.38
C GLU A 137 3.50 -9.33 15.65
N VAL A 138 2.90 -8.40 16.39
CA VAL A 138 2.09 -7.32 15.81
C VAL A 138 2.84 -6.01 15.97
N VAL A 139 3.12 -5.37 14.84
CA VAL A 139 3.82 -4.09 14.77
C VAL A 139 2.86 -3.03 14.26
N VAL A 140 2.94 -1.82 14.82
CA VAL A 140 2.13 -0.68 14.41
C VAL A 140 3.04 0.49 14.07
N GLY A 141 2.72 1.21 12.99
CA GLY A 141 3.44 2.41 12.61
C GLY A 141 3.00 2.97 11.27
N ASP A 142 3.52 4.12 10.90
CA ASP A 142 3.31 4.73 9.59
C ASP A 142 4.15 3.98 8.55
N LEU A 143 3.48 3.46 7.52
CA LEU A 143 4.11 2.60 6.53
C LEU A 143 4.90 3.40 5.48
N SER A 144 6.12 3.00 5.19
CA SER A 144 6.82 3.35 3.95
C SER A 144 7.53 2.14 3.36
N VAL A 145 7.89 2.22 2.07
CA VAL A 145 8.61 1.17 1.36
C VAL A 145 10.00 1.67 1.02
N HIS A 146 11.03 0.91 1.41
CA HIS A 146 12.42 1.22 1.09
C HIS A 146 13.22 -0.06 0.85
N ASN A 147 13.90 -0.16 -0.29
CA ASN A 147 14.77 -1.29 -0.65
C ASN A 147 14.10 -2.65 -0.42
N TYR A 148 12.88 -2.82 -0.97
CA TYR A 148 12.08 -4.05 -0.83
C TYR A 148 11.61 -4.39 0.58
N LYS A 149 11.89 -3.53 1.56
CA LYS A 149 11.41 -3.67 2.94
C LYS A 149 10.31 -2.68 3.23
N TRP A 150 9.44 -3.08 4.15
CA TRP A 150 8.50 -2.17 4.77
C TRP A 150 9.14 -1.52 5.99
N ARG A 151 9.00 -0.21 6.10
CA ARG A 151 9.38 0.56 7.27
C ARG A 151 8.12 0.99 7.99
N LEU A 152 8.04 0.66 9.27
CA LEU A 152 6.97 1.12 10.16
C LEU A 152 7.58 2.10 11.14
N ARG A 153 7.12 3.35 11.10
CA ARG A 153 7.57 4.40 12.01
C ARG A 153 6.56 4.60 13.12
N ASP A 154 7.02 4.56 14.37
CA ASP A 154 6.21 4.94 15.53
C ASP A 154 6.99 5.90 16.43
N GLY A 155 6.69 7.20 16.29
CA GLY A 155 7.51 8.25 16.88
C GLY A 155 8.94 8.23 16.33
N GLU A 156 9.92 8.09 17.22
CA GLU A 156 11.35 7.99 16.88
C GLU A 156 11.79 6.56 16.50
N GLN A 157 10.94 5.55 16.72
CA GLN A 157 11.28 4.17 16.41
C GLN A 157 10.95 3.86 14.94
N ILE A 158 11.90 3.22 14.25
CA ILE A 158 11.70 2.71 12.89
C ILE A 158 11.99 1.21 12.92
N LEU A 159 10.97 0.41 12.59
CA LEU A 159 11.14 -1.02 12.38
C LEU A 159 11.18 -1.34 10.88
N GLU A 160 12.14 -2.16 10.47
CA GLU A 160 12.22 -2.74 9.13
C GLU A 160 11.67 -4.16 9.11
N VAL A 161 10.73 -4.43 8.21
CA VAL A 161 10.08 -5.73 8.05
C VAL A 161 10.24 -6.20 6.61
N THR A 162 10.69 -7.44 6.41
CA THR A 162 10.70 -8.09 5.10
C THR A 162 9.28 -8.59 4.78
N PRO A 163 8.67 -8.21 3.65
CA PRO A 163 7.29 -8.59 3.32
C PRO A 163 7.03 -10.10 3.28
N GLU A 164 8.03 -10.90 2.93
CA GLU A 164 7.95 -12.37 2.95
C GLU A 164 7.72 -12.96 4.34
N HIS A 165 7.97 -12.19 5.41
CA HIS A 165 7.68 -12.58 6.79
C HIS A 165 6.35 -12.01 7.27
N VAL A 166 5.64 -11.21 6.48
CA VAL A 166 4.37 -10.62 6.88
C VAL A 166 3.24 -11.60 6.59
N VAL A 167 2.38 -11.83 7.57
CA VAL A 167 1.17 -12.65 7.43
C VAL A 167 0.01 -11.80 6.91
N SER A 168 -0.14 -10.59 7.46
CA SER A 168 -1.21 -9.66 7.10
C SER A 168 -0.83 -8.20 7.39
N ILE A 169 -1.48 -7.29 6.67
CA ILE A 169 -1.41 -5.85 6.90
C ILE A 169 -2.82 -5.25 6.85
N VAL A 170 -3.09 -4.32 7.77
CA VAL A 170 -4.35 -3.59 7.85
C VAL A 170 -4.07 -2.10 7.96
N ASN A 171 -4.66 -1.30 7.07
CA ASN A 171 -4.66 0.17 7.19
C ASN A 171 -5.58 0.57 8.35
N ARG A 172 -4.97 1.08 9.43
CA ARG A 172 -5.70 1.45 10.65
C ARG A 172 -6.47 2.74 10.48
N SER A 173 -5.97 3.68 9.70
CA SER A 173 -6.69 4.93 9.38
C SER A 173 -7.99 4.63 8.61
N ALA A 174 -7.96 3.72 7.64
CA ALA A 174 -9.15 3.28 6.90
C ALA A 174 -10.09 2.41 7.75
N ALA A 175 -9.54 1.57 8.65
CA ALA A 175 -10.36 0.80 9.59
C ALA A 175 -11.02 1.70 10.64
N ALA A 176 -10.33 2.73 11.13
CA ALA A 176 -10.86 3.74 12.03
C ALA A 176 -11.91 4.60 11.34
N GLN A 177 -11.68 5.06 10.10
CA GLN A 177 -12.70 5.76 9.31
C GLN A 177 -13.94 4.91 9.09
N ARG A 178 -13.82 3.64 8.71
CA ARG A 178 -14.98 2.72 8.60
C ARG A 178 -15.67 2.48 9.94
N ALA A 179 -14.92 2.38 11.03
CA ALA A 179 -15.51 2.27 12.36
C ALA A 179 -16.23 3.56 12.76
N THR A 180 -15.66 4.74 12.45
CA THR A 180 -16.32 6.03 12.63
C THR A 180 -17.55 6.13 11.76
N GLU A 181 -17.53 5.76 10.46
CA GLU A 181 -18.70 5.74 9.57
C GLU A 181 -19.78 4.77 10.06
N VAL A 182 -19.41 3.61 10.59
CA VAL A 182 -20.36 2.67 11.21
C VAL A 182 -20.97 3.27 12.49
N VAL A 183 -20.22 4.08 13.23
CA VAL A 183 -20.68 4.76 14.45
C VAL A 183 -21.47 6.06 14.12
N ASP A 184 -21.12 6.76 13.03
CA ASP A 184 -21.68 8.07 12.66
C ASP A 184 -22.85 7.99 11.66
N ALA A 185 -22.99 6.93 10.85
CA ALA A 185 -23.86 7.02 9.66
C ALA A 185 -25.15 6.18 9.64
N VAL A 186 -25.47 5.32 10.62
CA VAL A 186 -26.73 4.53 10.54
C VAL A 186 -27.56 4.42 11.83
N SER A 187 -27.14 4.91 13.00
CA SER A 187 -28.01 4.79 14.19
C SER A 187 -27.92 5.87 15.27
N TYR A 188 -27.06 6.88 15.14
CA TYR A 188 -27.02 7.95 16.14
C TYR A 188 -27.82 9.18 15.68
N SER A 189 -29.12 9.21 16.01
CA SER A 189 -30.00 10.35 15.71
C SER A 189 -29.75 11.59 16.59
N GLY A 190 -28.78 11.56 17.51
CA GLY A 190 -28.42 12.70 18.35
C GLY A 190 -29.52 13.21 19.31
N ILE A 191 -30.70 12.57 19.32
CA ILE A 191 -31.82 12.88 20.21
C ILE A 191 -32.17 11.56 20.92
N GLY A 192 -31.40 11.26 21.96
CA GLY A 192 -31.37 9.95 22.60
C GLY A 192 -32.67 9.63 23.34
N ARG A 193 -33.39 8.62 22.83
CA ARG A 193 -34.42 7.86 23.57
C ARG A 193 -33.72 6.98 24.64
N ILE A 194 -32.99 7.63 25.55
CA ILE A 194 -32.22 7.02 26.63
C ILE A 194 -32.95 7.28 27.96
N TYR A 195 -33.30 6.22 28.66
CA TYR A 195 -34.03 6.29 29.93
C TYR A 195 -33.15 5.79 31.08
N ARG A 196 -33.22 6.47 32.23
CA ARG A 196 -32.51 6.10 33.47
C ARG A 196 -33.27 5.00 34.22
N SER A 197 -33.22 3.80 33.69
CA SER A 197 -33.82 2.60 34.25
C SER A 197 -33.02 1.38 33.79
N GLU A 198 -33.26 0.21 34.38
CA GLU A 198 -32.70 -1.05 33.91
C GLU A 198 -33.59 -1.71 32.84
N ARG A 199 -32.98 -2.57 32.02
CA ARG A 199 -33.71 -3.34 31.00
C ARG A 199 -34.55 -4.43 31.67
N THR A 200 -35.87 -4.34 31.53
CA THR A 200 -36.82 -5.33 32.05
C THR A 200 -37.43 -6.19 30.93
N THR A 201 -38.12 -7.26 31.31
CA THR A 201 -38.85 -8.13 30.38
C THR A 201 -39.88 -7.34 29.58
N GLY A 202 -39.84 -7.42 28.25
CA GLY A 202 -40.71 -6.64 27.35
C GLY A 202 -40.12 -5.33 26.84
N CYS A 203 -38.93 -4.93 27.32
CA CYS A 203 -38.20 -3.77 26.82
C CYS A 203 -37.54 -4.05 25.45
N THR A 204 -37.79 -3.18 24.47
CA THR A 204 -37.18 -3.22 23.13
C THR A 204 -35.75 -2.68 23.07
N GLY A 205 -35.37 -1.80 24.01
CA GLY A 205 -34.05 -1.19 24.07
C GLY A 205 -32.94 -2.10 24.58
N THR A 206 -31.71 -1.63 24.42
CA THR A 206 -30.47 -2.28 24.85
C THR A 206 -29.87 -1.57 26.07
N PRO A 207 -29.07 -2.25 26.90
CA PRO A 207 -28.35 -1.56 27.98
C PRO A 207 -27.51 -0.39 27.43
N GLY A 208 -27.69 0.79 27.99
CA GLY A 208 -26.98 2.00 27.55
C GLY A 208 -25.54 2.04 28.04
N TYR A 209 -24.77 2.99 27.50
CA TYR A 209 -23.35 3.18 27.88
C TYR A 209 -23.17 3.48 29.38
N MET A 210 -24.11 4.21 30.00
CA MET A 210 -24.10 4.46 31.43
C MET A 210 -24.81 3.34 32.19
N VAL A 211 -24.25 2.93 33.33
CA VAL A 211 -24.89 1.96 34.23
C VAL A 211 -26.26 2.47 34.67
N GLY A 212 -27.27 1.60 34.65
CA GLY A 212 -28.65 1.96 35.00
C GLY A 212 -29.36 2.80 33.93
N THR A 213 -28.94 2.69 32.66
CA THR A 213 -29.64 3.29 31.53
C THR A 213 -30.00 2.26 30.46
N VAL A 214 -31.07 2.53 29.71
CA VAL A 214 -31.49 1.76 28.53
C VAL A 214 -31.60 2.69 27.33
N ASP A 215 -30.97 2.31 26.23
CA ASP A 215 -30.97 3.01 24.96
C ASP A 215 -31.96 2.37 23.97
N HIS A 216 -32.86 3.19 23.42
CA HIS A 216 -33.85 2.81 22.40
C HIS A 216 -33.58 3.47 21.05
N ALA A 217 -32.36 3.96 20.81
CA ALA A 217 -31.93 4.44 19.50
C ALA A 217 -32.12 3.34 18.42
N GLY A 218 -32.76 3.71 17.31
CA GLY A 218 -32.93 2.84 16.14
C GLY A 218 -33.97 1.71 16.29
N VAL A 219 -34.66 1.57 17.43
CA VAL A 219 -35.70 0.54 17.63
C VAL A 219 -37.11 1.13 17.72
N SER A 220 -38.12 0.31 17.44
CA SER A 220 -39.53 0.70 17.58
C SER A 220 -39.89 1.10 19.02
N ARG A 221 -41.02 1.81 19.17
CA ARG A 221 -41.47 2.36 20.45
C ARG A 221 -41.48 1.31 21.57
N CYS A 222 -40.88 1.65 22.70
CA CYS A 222 -40.76 0.76 23.84
C CYS A 222 -42.06 0.74 24.66
N PRO A 223 -42.71 -0.43 24.86
CA PRO A 223 -43.92 -0.52 25.67
C PRO A 223 -43.65 -0.34 27.18
N VAL A 224 -42.38 -0.38 27.60
CA VAL A 224 -41.98 -0.24 29.01
C VAL A 224 -41.63 1.21 29.33
N HIS A 225 -40.73 1.81 28.55
CA HIS A 225 -40.15 3.12 28.86
C HIS A 225 -40.88 4.28 28.16
N GLU A 226 -41.64 3.99 27.11
CA GLU A 226 -42.24 5.02 26.25
C GLU A 226 -43.76 4.92 26.18
N ALA A 227 -44.38 4.08 27.01
CA ALA A 227 -45.84 3.93 27.06
C ALA A 227 -46.56 5.27 27.30
N SER A 228 -45.97 6.13 28.13
CA SER A 228 -46.52 7.44 28.50
C SER A 228 -45.91 8.62 27.73
N VAL A 229 -44.89 8.38 26.90
CA VAL A 229 -44.22 9.45 26.13
C VAL A 229 -45.04 9.77 24.90
N ARG A 230 -45.32 11.05 24.67
CA ARG A 230 -46.08 11.49 23.50
C ARG A 230 -45.27 11.24 22.22
N GLU A 231 -45.96 10.86 21.15
CA GLU A 231 -45.34 10.42 19.88
C GLU A 231 -44.56 11.55 19.17
N ASP A 232 -44.91 12.80 19.42
CA ASP A 232 -44.21 13.99 18.92
C ASP A 232 -42.83 14.19 19.56
N LEU A 233 -42.55 13.55 20.69
CA LEU A 233 -41.26 13.58 21.39
C LEU A 233 -40.36 12.39 21.07
N LEU A 234 -40.82 11.45 20.22
CA LEU A 234 -40.13 10.20 19.89
C LEU A 234 -39.59 10.17 18.45
N ARG A 235 -39.72 11.28 17.70
CA ARG A 235 -39.26 11.44 16.30
C ARG A 235 -37.90 12.10 16.22
#